data_AF-A0A2U9R365-F1
#
_entry.id   AF-A0A2U9R365-F1
#
_cell.length_a   1.000
_cell.length_b   1.000
_cell.length_c   1.000
_cell.angle_alpha   90.00
_cell.angle_beta   90.00
_cell.angle_gamma   90.00
#
_symmetry.space_group_name_H-M   'P 1'
#
loop_
_entity.id
_entity.type
_entity.pdbx_description
1 polymer ?
#
loop_
_entity_poly.entity_id
_entity_poly.type
_entity_poly.pdbx_seq_one_letter_code
_entity_poly.pdbx_strand_id
1 'polypeptide(L)'
;MKNVSSGQVQLTRQFKRGSYQLFTRKKESTMSANKLFNVTANEAFFKLPLKLQNFFTKFPPAPIKKYSDRPTLTNAPDANPFLPNRHPITGRTHEPLYSSRRQSDLYKLAYKFGIADLMPPLANGKKFFLEKQQSSPILRGVLYPKGHKWERTYDARKKAIADALEQVDDILIKHRGSKYRKRLERREEEKRTWI
;
A
#
# COMPACT_ATOMS: atom_id res chain seq x y z
N MET A 1 -82.34 -21.07 -30.01
CA MET A 1 -82.28 -19.59 -30.13
C MET A 1 -80.82 -19.16 -30.02
N LYS A 2 -80.34 -18.45 -31.06
CA LYS A 2 -79.16 -17.56 -31.12
C LYS A 2 -77.78 -18.14 -30.73
N ASN A 3 -77.13 -18.74 -31.71
CA ASN A 3 -75.67 -18.73 -31.85
C ASN A 3 -75.22 -17.33 -32.30
N VAL A 4 -74.28 -16.72 -31.59
CA VAL A 4 -73.59 -15.49 -32.04
C VAL A 4 -72.08 -15.63 -31.79
N SER A 5 -71.38 -15.74 -32.93
CA SER A 5 -70.05 -15.23 -33.27
C SER A 5 -69.25 -14.47 -32.20
N SER A 6 -68.00 -14.91 -31.98
CA SER A 6 -66.87 -13.98 -31.93
C SER A 6 -65.66 -14.63 -32.60
N GLY A 7 -65.25 -14.05 -33.72
CA GLY A 7 -64.11 -14.51 -34.50
C GLY A 7 -62.79 -14.19 -33.82
N GLN A 8 -61.82 -15.11 -33.97
CA GLN A 8 -60.42 -14.73 -33.96
C GLN A 8 -59.76 -15.19 -35.25
N VAL A 9 -59.18 -14.18 -35.89
CA VAL A 9 -58.46 -14.21 -37.15
C VAL A 9 -57.23 -15.09 -37.02
N GLN A 10 -57.08 -16.03 -37.96
CA GLN A 10 -55.89 -16.85 -38.08
C GLN A 10 -54.70 -16.01 -38.58
N LEU A 11 -53.66 -15.88 -37.76
CA LEU A 11 -52.34 -15.48 -38.22
C LEU A 11 -51.54 -16.76 -38.55
N THR A 12 -51.55 -17.13 -39.83
CA THR A 12 -50.66 -18.16 -40.37
C THR A 12 -49.24 -17.60 -40.44
N ARG A 13 -48.40 -17.93 -39.45
CA ARG A 13 -46.96 -17.77 -39.59
C ARG A 13 -46.41 -19.02 -40.27
N GLN A 14 -46.08 -18.86 -41.56
CA GLN A 14 -45.35 -19.83 -42.37
C GLN A 14 -44.15 -20.40 -41.61
N PHE A 15 -44.23 -21.66 -41.19
CA PHE A 15 -43.08 -22.41 -40.70
C PHE A 15 -42.21 -22.81 -41.90
N LYS A 16 -41.12 -22.04 -42.13
CA LYS A 16 -40.00 -22.51 -42.95
C LYS A 16 -39.44 -23.77 -42.29
N ARG A 17 -39.51 -24.91 -43.00
CA ARG A 17 -38.82 -26.15 -42.65
C ARG A 17 -37.31 -25.90 -42.65
N GLY A 18 -36.79 -25.45 -41.52
CA GLY A 18 -35.35 -25.45 -41.25
C GLY A 18 -34.95 -26.88 -40.91
N SER A 19 -34.13 -27.48 -41.76
CA SER A 19 -33.45 -28.74 -41.49
C SER A 19 -32.67 -28.63 -40.18
N TYR A 20 -33.07 -29.38 -39.16
CA TYR A 20 -32.27 -29.53 -37.95
C TYR A 20 -31.03 -30.35 -38.34
N GLN A 21 -29.89 -29.69 -38.51
CA GLN A 21 -28.62 -30.40 -38.47
C GLN A 21 -28.42 -30.85 -37.03
N LEU A 22 -28.36 -32.17 -36.83
CA LEU A 22 -27.93 -32.78 -35.58
C LEU A 22 -26.52 -32.25 -35.30
N PHE A 23 -26.42 -31.27 -34.41
CA PHE A 23 -25.15 -30.84 -33.86
C PHE A 23 -24.64 -32.01 -33.04
N THR A 24 -23.82 -32.86 -33.66
CA THR A 24 -23.11 -33.92 -32.95
C THR A 24 -22.31 -33.22 -31.86
N ARG A 25 -22.68 -33.47 -30.61
CA ARG A 25 -21.96 -32.99 -29.44
C ARG A 25 -20.54 -33.54 -29.59
N LYS A 26 -19.62 -32.70 -30.07
CA LYS A 26 -18.18 -32.97 -30.06
C LYS A 26 -17.90 -33.45 -28.65
N LYS A 27 -17.54 -34.73 -28.49
CA LYS A 27 -17.14 -35.29 -27.21
C LYS A 27 -16.07 -34.35 -26.68
N GLU A 28 -16.40 -33.56 -25.68
CA GLU A 28 -15.42 -32.83 -24.89
C GLU A 28 -14.49 -33.92 -24.36
N SER A 29 -13.31 -34.02 -24.96
CA SER A 29 -12.25 -34.87 -24.44
C SER A 29 -11.97 -34.33 -23.04
N THR A 30 -12.47 -35.02 -22.02
CA THR A 30 -12.13 -34.75 -20.63
C THR A 30 -10.61 -34.78 -20.56
N MET A 31 -9.99 -33.61 -20.42
CA MET A 31 -8.54 -33.51 -20.25
C MET A 31 -8.19 -34.40 -19.07
N SER A 32 -7.46 -35.49 -19.32
CA SER A 32 -6.99 -36.39 -18.26
C SER A 32 -6.32 -35.54 -17.17
N ALA A 33 -6.65 -35.79 -15.90
CA ALA A 33 -6.11 -35.05 -14.76
C ALA A 33 -4.58 -34.96 -14.82
N ASN A 34 -3.92 -36.00 -15.34
CA ASN A 34 -2.47 -36.04 -15.55
C ASN A 34 -1.94 -34.93 -16.48
N LYS A 35 -2.72 -34.49 -17.48
CA LYS A 35 -2.35 -33.39 -18.38
C LYS A 35 -2.52 -32.00 -17.74
N LEU A 36 -3.36 -31.88 -16.71
CA LEU A 36 -3.51 -30.63 -15.96
C LEU A 36 -2.29 -30.35 -15.08
N PHE A 37 -1.69 -31.41 -14.53
CA PHE A 37 -0.53 -31.32 -13.63
C PHE A 37 0.81 -31.48 -14.36
N ASN A 38 0.86 -32.22 -15.47
CA ASN A 38 2.06 -32.39 -16.29
C ASN A 38 2.03 -31.44 -17.50
N VAL A 39 2.26 -30.16 -17.22
CA VAL A 39 2.34 -29.10 -18.23
C VAL A 39 3.78 -28.98 -18.69
N THR A 40 4.02 -28.99 -20.00
CA THR A 40 5.37 -28.75 -20.52
C THR A 40 5.84 -27.33 -20.16
N ALA A 41 7.16 -27.11 -20.02
CA ALA A 41 7.69 -25.78 -19.66
C ALA A 41 7.20 -24.67 -20.61
N ASN A 42 7.11 -24.99 -21.91
CA ASN A 42 6.60 -24.06 -22.93
C ASN A 42 5.10 -23.74 -22.69
N GLU A 43 4.27 -24.76 -22.48
CA GLU A 43 2.85 -24.54 -22.18
C GLU A 43 2.65 -23.77 -20.87
N ALA A 44 3.49 -24.01 -19.86
CA ALA A 44 3.44 -23.30 -18.59
C ALA A 44 3.77 -21.82 -18.79
N PHE A 45 4.77 -21.51 -19.62
CA PHE A 45 5.11 -20.13 -19.99
C PHE A 45 3.93 -19.41 -20.66
N PHE A 46 3.27 -20.05 -21.63
CA PHE A 46 2.11 -19.47 -22.31
C PHE A 46 0.86 -19.33 -21.43
N LYS A 47 0.81 -20.01 -20.28
CA LYS A 47 -0.24 -19.83 -19.26
C LYS A 47 0.01 -18.65 -18.33
N LEU A 48 1.22 -18.08 -18.30
CA LEU A 48 1.53 -16.91 -17.47
C LEU A 48 0.75 -15.66 -17.94
N PRO A 49 0.56 -14.64 -17.10
CA PRO A 49 0.01 -13.38 -17.53
C PRO A 49 0.86 -12.74 -18.64
N LEU A 50 0.20 -12.15 -19.63
CA LEU A 50 0.85 -11.51 -20.79
C LEU A 50 1.93 -10.49 -20.39
N LYS A 51 1.73 -9.77 -19.28
CA LYS A 51 2.72 -8.81 -18.76
C LYS A 51 4.05 -9.48 -18.39
N LEU A 52 4.00 -10.65 -17.77
CA LEU A 52 5.20 -11.42 -17.40
C LEU A 52 5.81 -12.08 -18.63
N GLN A 53 4.99 -12.63 -19.53
CA GLN A 53 5.48 -13.16 -20.81
C GLN A 53 6.27 -12.09 -21.58
N ASN A 54 5.66 -10.92 -21.80
CA ASN A 54 6.30 -9.80 -22.50
C ASN A 54 7.56 -9.29 -21.80
N PHE A 55 7.64 -9.42 -20.48
CA PHE A 55 8.83 -9.07 -19.75
C PHE A 55 9.95 -10.07 -20.03
N PHE A 56 9.70 -11.37 -19.89
CA PHE A 56 10.70 -12.42 -20.10
C PHE A 56 11.11 -12.59 -21.56
N THR A 57 10.23 -12.27 -22.52
CA THR A 57 10.62 -12.24 -23.95
C THR A 57 11.65 -11.14 -24.22
N LYS A 58 11.51 -9.98 -23.57
CA LYS A 58 12.44 -8.86 -23.72
C LYS A 58 13.68 -8.98 -22.84
N PHE A 59 13.51 -9.51 -21.64
CA PHE A 59 14.54 -9.65 -20.61
C PHE A 59 14.59 -11.11 -20.14
N PRO A 60 15.32 -11.99 -20.85
CA PRO A 60 15.41 -13.39 -20.48
C PRO A 60 16.12 -13.55 -19.12
N PRO A 61 15.72 -14.55 -18.31
CA PRO A 61 16.35 -14.83 -17.02
C PRO A 61 17.63 -15.68 -17.16
N ALA A 62 18.27 -16.01 -16.04
CA ALA A 62 19.41 -16.94 -16.01
C ALA A 62 18.99 -18.35 -16.51
N PRO A 63 19.86 -19.11 -17.20
CA PRO A 63 21.29 -18.86 -17.47
C PRO A 63 21.58 -17.94 -18.65
N ILE A 64 20.57 -17.56 -19.44
CA ILE A 64 20.76 -16.80 -20.69
C ILE A 64 21.36 -15.42 -20.40
N LYS A 65 20.85 -14.72 -19.38
CA LYS A 65 21.32 -13.38 -19.03
C LYS A 65 21.24 -13.16 -17.53
N LYS A 66 22.34 -12.66 -16.95
CA LYS A 66 22.44 -12.22 -15.56
C LYS A 66 22.49 -10.70 -15.52
N TYR A 67 21.61 -10.08 -14.75
CA TYR A 67 21.54 -8.64 -14.59
C TYR A 67 22.29 -8.21 -13.34
N SER A 68 22.81 -6.99 -13.35
CA SER A 68 23.53 -6.42 -12.21
C SER A 68 22.59 -6.07 -11.05
N ASP A 69 23.08 -6.24 -9.81
CA ASP A 69 22.43 -5.73 -8.59
C ASP A 69 22.59 -4.22 -8.41
N ARG A 70 23.64 -3.65 -9.03
CA ARG A 70 24.00 -2.23 -8.92
C ARG A 70 23.73 -1.50 -10.24
N PRO A 71 23.45 -0.18 -10.19
CA PRO A 71 23.36 0.63 -11.39
C PRO A 71 24.63 0.55 -12.23
N THR A 72 24.48 0.24 -13.52
CA THR A 72 25.60 0.14 -14.47
C THR A 72 25.47 1.20 -15.56
N LEU A 73 26.27 1.07 -16.62
CA LEU A 73 26.16 1.91 -17.80
C LEU A 73 24.96 1.49 -18.65
N THR A 74 24.27 2.46 -19.26
CA THR A 74 23.08 2.19 -20.09
C THR A 74 23.34 1.21 -21.24
N ASN A 75 24.54 1.22 -21.81
CA ASN A 75 24.94 0.36 -22.93
C ASN A 75 25.52 -0.99 -22.49
N ALA A 76 25.67 -1.22 -21.17
CA ALA A 76 26.26 -2.45 -20.68
C ALA A 76 25.32 -3.64 -20.95
N PRO A 77 25.87 -4.81 -21.31
CA PRO A 77 25.05 -5.99 -21.59
C PRO A 77 24.28 -6.44 -20.36
N ASP A 78 24.82 -6.27 -19.15
CA ASP A 78 24.23 -6.65 -17.86
C ASP A 78 23.29 -5.58 -17.26
N ALA A 79 23.01 -4.50 -18.00
CA ALA A 79 22.19 -3.39 -17.54
C ALA A 79 20.80 -3.85 -17.10
N ASN A 80 20.50 -3.63 -15.83
CA ASN A 80 19.23 -4.02 -15.21
C ASN A 80 18.10 -3.05 -15.62
N PRO A 81 16.95 -3.55 -16.14
CA PRO A 81 15.83 -2.69 -16.55
C PRO A 81 15.10 -2.00 -15.38
N PHE A 82 15.34 -2.42 -14.14
CA PHE A 82 14.71 -1.86 -12.95
C PHE A 82 15.55 -0.80 -12.25
N LEU A 83 16.84 -0.72 -12.57
CA LEU A 83 17.77 0.24 -11.97
C LEU A 83 17.93 1.48 -12.85
N PRO A 84 18.14 2.65 -12.23
CA PRO A 84 18.46 3.86 -12.97
C PRO A 84 19.92 3.81 -13.43
N ASN A 85 20.17 3.46 -14.69
CA ASN A 85 21.51 3.30 -15.25
C ASN A 85 22.10 4.63 -15.73
N ARG A 86 23.43 4.75 -15.69
CA ARG A 86 24.14 5.98 -16.08
C ARG A 86 24.55 5.94 -17.54
N HIS A 87 24.29 7.01 -18.28
CA HIS A 87 24.72 7.11 -19.67
C HIS A 87 26.23 7.39 -19.75
N PRO A 88 27.01 6.66 -20.58
CA PRO A 88 28.47 6.78 -20.59
C PRO A 88 28.98 8.15 -21.08
N ILE A 89 28.36 8.72 -22.13
CA ILE A 89 28.81 9.98 -22.74
C ILE A 89 28.34 11.20 -21.94
N THR A 90 27.02 11.37 -21.77
CA THR A 90 26.44 12.52 -21.06
C THR A 90 26.65 12.49 -19.55
N GLY A 91 26.99 11.32 -18.98
CA GLY A 91 27.13 11.13 -17.54
C GLY A 91 25.83 11.24 -16.75
N ARG A 92 24.68 11.47 -17.40
CA ARG A 92 23.36 11.60 -16.76
C ARG A 92 22.82 10.22 -16.39
N THR A 93 22.15 10.14 -15.24
CA THR A 93 21.43 8.94 -14.84
C THR A 93 20.08 8.92 -15.52
N HIS A 94 19.82 7.87 -16.30
CA HIS A 94 18.54 7.66 -16.94
C HIS A 94 17.54 7.09 -15.94
N GLU A 95 16.26 7.39 -16.15
CA GLU A 95 15.19 6.70 -15.47
C GLU A 95 15.23 5.19 -15.78
N PRO A 96 14.80 4.34 -14.85
CA PRO A 96 14.72 2.90 -15.12
C PRO A 96 13.72 2.62 -16.25
N LEU A 97 14.04 1.63 -17.10
CA LEU A 97 13.19 1.27 -18.25
C LEU A 97 11.76 0.87 -17.84
N TYR A 98 11.61 0.31 -16.63
CA TYR A 98 10.32 0.11 -15.99
C TYR A 98 10.22 1.03 -14.79
N SER A 99 9.15 1.81 -14.70
CA SER A 99 8.87 2.63 -13.52
C SER A 99 8.57 1.78 -12.28
N SER A 100 8.80 2.34 -11.09
CA SER A 100 8.63 1.63 -9.80
C SER A 100 7.25 0.98 -9.63
N ARG A 101 6.18 1.58 -10.19
CA ARG A 101 4.85 0.98 -10.25
C ARG A 101 4.86 -0.30 -11.09
N ARG A 102 5.34 -0.24 -12.34
CA ARG A 102 5.39 -1.39 -13.26
C ARG A 102 6.28 -2.51 -12.73
N GLN A 103 7.41 -2.16 -12.11
CA GLN A 103 8.27 -3.09 -11.39
C GLN A 103 7.48 -3.84 -10.31
N SER A 104 6.72 -3.11 -9.49
CA SER A 104 5.91 -3.69 -8.41
C SER A 104 4.81 -4.61 -8.95
N ASP A 105 4.14 -4.22 -10.03
CA ASP A 105 3.10 -5.06 -10.65
C ASP A 105 3.69 -6.37 -11.18
N LEU A 106 4.86 -6.31 -11.84
CA LEU A 106 5.56 -7.51 -12.31
C LEU A 106 5.98 -8.41 -11.15
N TYR A 107 6.59 -7.84 -10.11
CA TYR A 107 7.02 -8.62 -8.95
C TYR A 107 5.86 -9.25 -8.19
N LYS A 108 4.75 -8.53 -7.98
CA LYS A 108 3.55 -9.11 -7.35
C LYS A 108 2.98 -10.27 -8.16
N LEU A 109 2.98 -10.14 -9.49
CA LEU A 109 2.58 -11.24 -10.37
C LEU A 109 3.58 -12.41 -10.26
N ALA A 110 4.88 -12.14 -10.31
CA ALA A 110 5.92 -13.17 -10.20
C ALA A 110 5.81 -13.94 -8.87
N TYR A 111 5.57 -13.24 -7.75
CA TYR A 111 5.30 -13.84 -6.45
C TYR A 111 4.07 -14.75 -6.47
N LYS A 112 2.97 -14.33 -7.12
CA LYS A 112 1.75 -15.13 -7.24
C LYS A 112 1.99 -16.46 -7.98
N PHE A 113 2.88 -16.45 -8.99
CA PHE A 113 3.23 -17.62 -9.79
C PHE A 113 4.49 -18.34 -9.29
N GLY A 114 5.11 -17.92 -8.18
CA GLY A 114 6.31 -18.55 -7.62
C GLY A 114 7.58 -18.39 -8.45
N ILE A 115 7.67 -17.37 -9.32
CA ILE A 115 8.80 -17.14 -10.24
C ILE A 115 9.57 -15.85 -9.93
N ALA A 116 9.50 -15.38 -8.68
CA ALA A 116 10.17 -14.15 -8.25
C ALA A 116 11.69 -14.21 -8.41
N ASP A 117 12.29 -15.39 -8.20
CA ASP A 117 13.76 -15.58 -8.25
C ASP A 117 14.34 -15.43 -9.66
N LEU A 118 13.51 -15.57 -10.70
CA LEU A 118 13.91 -15.37 -12.09
C LEU A 118 13.96 -13.89 -12.49
N MET A 119 13.44 -13.00 -11.65
CA MET A 119 13.37 -11.57 -11.95
C MET A 119 14.71 -10.88 -11.67
N PRO A 120 15.06 -9.82 -12.43
CA PRO A 120 16.20 -8.98 -12.10
C PRO A 120 16.05 -8.33 -10.72
N PRO A 121 17.14 -8.15 -9.97
CA PRO A 121 17.12 -7.57 -8.62
C PRO A 121 16.56 -6.15 -8.63
N LEU A 122 15.86 -5.77 -7.54
CA LEU A 122 15.25 -4.44 -7.41
C LEU A 122 16.16 -3.42 -6.75
N ALA A 123 15.93 -2.15 -7.08
CA ALA A 123 16.58 -1.03 -6.42
C ALA A 123 16.33 -1.03 -4.91
N ASN A 124 17.36 -0.64 -4.14
CA ASN A 124 17.30 -0.37 -2.71
C ASN A 124 16.77 -1.52 -1.84
N GLY A 125 16.92 -2.78 -2.30
CA GLY A 125 16.47 -3.95 -1.54
C GLY A 125 14.96 -3.96 -1.29
N LYS A 126 14.17 -3.45 -2.23
CA LYS A 126 12.71 -3.39 -2.11
C LYS A 126 12.12 -4.81 -2.01
N LYS A 127 11.54 -5.11 -0.85
CA LYS A 127 10.91 -6.40 -0.51
C LYS A 127 9.40 -6.35 -0.63
N PHE A 128 8.77 -7.52 -0.73
CA PHE A 128 7.31 -7.67 -0.80
C PHE A 128 6.77 -8.57 0.33
N PHE A 129 5.47 -8.41 0.61
CA PHE A 129 4.68 -9.26 1.52
C PHE A 129 5.39 -9.56 2.85
N LEU A 130 5.64 -10.85 3.15
CA LEU A 130 6.21 -11.32 4.41
C LEU A 130 7.62 -10.78 4.64
N GLU A 131 8.47 -10.80 3.62
CA GLU A 131 9.85 -10.28 3.73
C GLU A 131 9.87 -8.80 4.08
N LYS A 132 8.93 -8.03 3.49
CA LYS A 132 8.77 -6.61 3.82
C LYS A 132 8.35 -6.47 5.28
N GLN A 133 7.35 -7.23 5.73
CA GLN A 133 6.85 -7.12 7.09
C GLN A 133 7.92 -7.47 8.13
N GLN A 134 8.69 -8.53 7.90
CA GLN A 134 9.78 -8.95 8.78
C GLN A 134 10.94 -7.95 8.83
N SER A 135 11.24 -7.30 7.70
CA SER A 135 12.37 -6.35 7.60
C SER A 135 12.01 -4.90 7.93
N SER A 136 10.73 -4.53 7.94
CA SER A 136 10.31 -3.13 8.13
C SER A 136 10.50 -2.71 9.59
N PRO A 137 11.32 -1.68 9.87
CA PRO A 137 11.44 -1.17 11.22
C PRO A 137 10.14 -0.46 11.64
N ILE A 138 9.82 -0.52 12.93
CA ILE A 138 8.69 0.22 13.50
C ILE A 138 9.00 1.73 13.37
N LEU A 139 7.99 2.51 12.97
CA LEU A 139 8.17 3.95 12.75
C LEU A 139 8.50 4.68 14.05
N ARG A 140 9.39 5.69 13.97
CA ARG A 140 9.81 6.48 15.13
C ARG A 140 8.64 7.09 15.91
N GLY A 141 7.59 7.54 15.23
CA GLY A 141 6.42 8.12 15.88
C GLY A 141 5.59 7.12 16.70
N VAL A 142 5.68 5.82 16.38
CA VAL A 142 5.03 4.75 17.14
C VAL A 142 5.87 4.38 18.37
N LEU A 143 7.19 4.29 18.21
CA LEU A 143 8.12 4.01 19.31
C LEU A 143 8.23 5.19 20.30
N TYR A 144 8.36 6.40 19.76
CA TYR A 144 8.66 7.63 20.49
C TYR A 144 7.74 8.76 20.00
N PRO A 145 6.46 8.74 20.40
CA PRO A 145 5.54 9.82 20.09
C PRO A 145 6.02 11.13 20.74
N LYS A 146 5.99 12.23 19.99
CA LYS A 146 6.48 13.53 20.45
C LYS A 146 5.61 14.14 21.57
N GLY A 147 4.33 13.78 21.64
CA GLY A 147 3.34 14.48 22.45
C GLY A 147 2.98 15.85 21.89
N HIS A 148 1.78 16.32 22.21
CA HIS A 148 1.33 17.65 21.82
C HIS A 148 2.10 18.75 22.57
N LYS A 149 2.06 19.99 22.06
CA LYS A 149 2.78 21.12 22.71
C LYS A 149 2.27 21.35 24.14
N TRP A 150 0.97 21.26 24.37
CA TRP A 150 0.35 21.52 25.67
C TRP A 150 0.67 20.43 26.71
N GLU A 151 0.87 19.18 26.29
CA GLU A 151 1.34 18.08 27.15
C GLU A 151 2.77 18.37 27.59
N ARG A 152 3.65 18.69 26.63
CA ARG A 152 5.07 18.97 26.90
C ARG A 152 5.30 20.19 27.79
N THR A 153 4.45 21.20 27.71
CA THR A 153 4.56 22.41 28.53
C THR A 153 3.66 22.38 29.76
N TYR A 154 2.94 21.28 30.01
CA TYR A 154 1.99 21.19 31.12
C TYR A 154 2.70 21.39 32.47
N ASP A 155 3.78 20.65 32.72
CA ASP A 155 4.49 20.69 34.00
C ASP A 155 5.12 22.07 34.25
N ALA A 156 5.71 22.67 33.22
CA ALA A 156 6.27 24.01 33.30
C ALA A 156 5.20 25.06 33.62
N ARG A 157 4.02 24.98 32.98
CA ARG A 157 2.89 25.87 33.28
C ARG A 157 2.34 25.64 34.69
N LYS A 158 2.20 24.38 35.10
CA LYS A 158 1.74 24.02 36.45
C LYS A 158 2.68 24.57 37.52
N LYS A 159 3.99 24.47 37.32
CA LYS A 159 4.99 25.07 38.19
C LYS A 159 4.87 26.59 38.23
N ALA A 160 4.77 27.25 37.08
CA ALA A 160 4.60 28.70 37.03
C ALA A 160 3.32 29.17 37.75
N ILE A 161 2.24 28.38 37.71
CA ILE A 161 1.01 28.64 38.48
C ILE A 161 1.26 28.51 39.99
N ALA A 162 2.00 27.49 40.44
CA ALA A 162 2.34 27.29 41.84
C ALA A 162 3.23 28.44 42.37
N ASP A 163 4.30 28.77 41.65
CA ASP A 163 5.21 29.87 42.00
C ASP A 163 4.46 31.22 42.06
N ALA A 164 3.51 31.44 41.15
CA ALA A 164 2.67 32.64 41.15
C ALA A 164 1.74 32.68 42.37
N LEU A 165 1.13 31.54 42.74
CA LEU A 165 0.22 31.42 43.89
C LEU A 165 0.92 31.77 45.21
N GLU A 166 2.17 31.33 45.40
CA GLU A 166 2.97 31.67 46.57
C GLU A 166 3.19 33.18 46.71
N GLN A 167 3.33 33.89 45.60
CA GLN A 167 3.60 35.34 45.56
C GLN A 167 2.33 36.21 45.52
N VAL A 168 1.13 35.61 45.50
CA VAL A 168 -0.13 36.37 45.37
C VAL A 168 -0.32 37.36 46.51
N ASP A 169 -0.08 36.95 47.75
CA ASP A 169 -0.33 37.79 48.92
C ASP A 169 0.57 39.03 48.94
N ASP A 170 1.84 38.88 48.57
CA ASP A 170 2.78 40.00 48.44
C ASP A 170 2.35 40.99 47.35
N ILE A 171 1.90 40.48 46.20
CA ILE A 171 1.37 41.31 45.11
C ILE A 171 0.12 42.08 45.56
N LEU A 172 -0.79 41.41 46.29
CA LEU A 172 -1.99 42.02 46.84
C LEU A 172 -1.66 43.11 47.87
N ILE A 173 -0.69 42.86 48.75
CA ILE A 173 -0.21 43.85 49.74
C ILE A 173 0.41 45.05 49.04
N LYS A 174 1.25 44.82 48.02
CA LYS A 174 1.88 45.88 47.23
C LYS A 174 0.85 46.79 46.56
N HIS A 175 -0.21 46.22 45.97
CA HIS A 175 -1.24 47.00 45.26
C HIS A 175 -2.27 47.65 46.20
N ARG A 176 -2.74 46.95 47.24
CA ARG A 176 -3.76 47.46 48.17
C ARG A 176 -3.17 48.35 49.28
N GLY A 177 -1.86 48.30 49.49
CA GLY A 177 -1.12 49.16 50.39
C GLY A 177 -1.14 48.73 51.86
N SER A 178 -0.48 49.54 52.71
CA SER A 178 -0.15 49.18 54.09
C SER A 178 -1.37 48.90 54.99
N LYS A 179 -2.52 49.54 54.75
CA LYS A 179 -3.76 49.29 55.51
C LYS A 179 -4.29 47.86 55.32
N TYR A 180 -4.09 47.29 54.13
CA TYR A 180 -4.54 45.93 53.83
C TYR A 180 -3.67 44.88 54.53
N ARG A 181 -2.36 45.06 54.53
CA ARG A 181 -1.40 44.24 55.29
C ARG A 181 -1.72 44.19 56.78
N LYS A 182 -1.89 45.35 57.43
CA LYS A 182 -2.26 45.41 58.86
C LYS A 182 -3.58 44.68 59.18
N ARG A 183 -4.51 44.67 58.22
CA ARG A 183 -5.79 43.94 58.36
C ARG A 183 -5.61 42.43 58.19
N LEU A 184 -4.63 41.97 57.41
CA LEU A 184 -4.28 40.55 57.29
C LEU A 184 -3.59 40.06 58.56
N GLU A 185 -2.59 40.80 59.06
CA GLU A 185 -1.89 40.53 60.33
C GLU A 185 -2.90 40.35 61.48
N ARG A 186 -3.80 41.32 61.67
CA ARG A 186 -4.87 41.23 62.68
C ARG A 186 -5.78 40.01 62.47
N ARG A 187 -6.11 39.66 61.21
CA ARG A 187 -6.96 38.49 60.91
C ARG A 187 -6.26 37.17 61.18
N GLU A 188 -4.94 37.13 61.00
CA GLU A 188 -4.12 35.98 61.31
C GLU A 188 -4.01 35.77 62.82
N GLU A 189 -3.86 36.84 63.59
CA GLU A 189 -3.94 36.81 65.06
C GLU A 189 -5.32 36.36 65.57
N GLU A 190 -6.40 36.80 64.89
CA GLU A 190 -7.79 36.45 65.22
C GLU A 190 -8.20 35.05 64.70
N LYS A 191 -7.36 34.34 63.94
CA LYS A 191 -7.69 33.00 63.42
C LYS A 191 -7.89 32.03 64.59
N ARG A 192 -9.13 31.59 64.76
CA ARG A 192 -9.48 30.53 65.72
C ARG A 192 -8.95 29.19 65.23
N THR A 193 -8.14 28.54 66.04
CA THR A 193 -7.57 27.20 65.80
C THR A 193 -8.39 26.11 66.50
N TRP A 194 -9.73 26.17 66.40
CA TRP A 194 -10.54 25.04 66.83
C TRP A 194 -10.49 23.96 65.75
N ILE A 195 -9.77 22.88 66.08
CA ILE A 195 -9.93 21.54 65.52
C ILE A 195 -10.56 20.69 66.62
#